data_AF-A0A1Q5ISS7-F1
#
_entry.id   AF-A0A1Q5ISS7-F1
#
_cell.length_a   1.000
_cell.length_b   1.000
_cell.length_c   1.000
_cell.angle_alpha   90.00
_cell.angle_beta   90.00
_cell.angle_gamma   90.00
#
_symmetry.space_group_name_H-M   'P 1'
#
loop_
_entity.id
_entity.type
_entity.pdbx_description
1 polymer ?
#
loop_
_entity_poly.entity_id
_entity_poly.type
_entity_poly.pdbx_seq_one_letter_code
_entity_poly.pdbx_strand_id
1 'polypeptide(L)'
;MRTSMLRRLATVATALGLSSAGLLGAGAAPAQAALGDCPSGYFCAWKTDNGSGTMYKTNASVATLGAWDNTFRSVMNRTNKFACLYDDAGHGLDGGIGVMDPNPTGTEWGGPGSTSVSSVKLVPTERECAMDAYPEWYATQAPKAGGFGDLNGDRTSDVLARDKAGRLWFMAGDGSGKLVGAGGWNVMNALTRHGDLTGDGREDVIARETASGKLWLYPGTGTGALGARKLIGAGGWNAMNSITAFGDLSGDGRSDVLAVEKSTGKLWLYPGTTTGTLGARKLIGAGGWNVMNTLAAPGDLTGDGKADLLAREASTGKLWAYPGKPGALGTRTLVGGGWNVMGSFLAVGDHNGDGRNDLSAITNSSFVSAEHRGDGALVQYAGTGTGKFGAGSLETDTWWNLTTF
;
A
#
# COMPACT_ATOMS: atom_id res chain seq x y z
N MET A 1 -0.17 -22.38 -73.22
CA MET A 1 -0.55 -22.81 -74.58
C MET A 1 -1.91 -22.20 -74.88
N ARG A 2 -1.95 -21.28 -75.85
CA ARG A 2 -3.06 -20.99 -76.78
C ARG A 2 -4.41 -20.55 -76.15
N THR A 3 -4.74 -19.25 -76.23
CA THR A 3 -5.61 -18.63 -77.26
C THR A 3 -7.05 -19.16 -77.26
N SER A 4 -8.13 -18.40 -77.45
CA SER A 4 -8.39 -16.97 -77.61
C SER A 4 -9.88 -16.84 -78.03
N MET A 5 -10.46 -15.65 -77.85
CA MET A 5 -11.34 -14.99 -78.83
C MET A 5 -12.81 -15.44 -79.05
N LEU A 6 -13.70 -14.52 -78.65
CA LEU A 6 -14.59 -13.70 -79.50
C LEU A 6 -15.82 -14.28 -80.23
N ARG A 7 -16.90 -13.48 -80.09
CA ARG A 7 -17.81 -12.89 -81.10
C ARG A 7 -19.20 -13.52 -81.31
N ARG A 8 -20.24 -12.69 -81.08
CA ARG A 8 -21.18 -12.04 -82.05
C ARG A 8 -22.26 -11.26 -81.23
N LEU A 9 -22.41 -9.92 -81.31
CA LEU A 9 -23.13 -9.07 -82.31
C LEU A 9 -24.53 -9.61 -82.65
N ALA A 10 -25.66 -8.88 -82.67
CA ALA A 10 -26.07 -7.47 -82.51
C ALA A 10 -27.61 -7.50 -82.20
N THR A 11 -28.29 -6.45 -81.73
CA THR A 11 -28.99 -5.45 -82.58
C THR A 11 -29.60 -4.34 -81.71
N VAL A 12 -29.65 -3.15 -82.30
CA VAL A 12 -30.03 -1.81 -81.82
C VAL A 12 -31.55 -1.61 -81.71
N ALA A 13 -32.00 -0.87 -80.69
CA ALA A 13 -33.18 0.01 -80.79
C ALA A 13 -33.12 1.19 -79.78
N THR A 14 -32.88 2.37 -80.35
CA THR A 14 -33.24 3.75 -79.97
C THR A 14 -33.92 4.07 -78.62
N ALA A 15 -33.18 4.84 -77.82
CA ALA A 15 -33.49 6.13 -77.18
C ALA A 15 -34.90 6.45 -76.65
N LEU A 16 -34.98 6.70 -75.33
CA LEU A 16 -35.60 7.90 -74.77
C LEU A 16 -34.89 8.26 -73.46
N GLY A 17 -34.35 9.48 -73.42
CA GLY A 17 -33.56 9.98 -72.30
C GLY A 17 -34.41 10.32 -71.08
N LEU A 18 -33.92 9.92 -69.92
CA LEU A 18 -34.07 10.68 -68.69
C LEU A 18 -32.69 10.81 -68.06
N SER A 19 -32.21 12.05 -68.03
CA SER A 19 -31.03 12.50 -67.30
C SER A 19 -31.18 12.18 -65.81
N SER A 20 -30.59 11.08 -65.36
CA SER A 20 -30.28 10.85 -63.96
C SER A 20 -28.85 11.34 -63.75
N ALA A 21 -28.72 12.45 -63.03
CA ALA A 21 -27.44 12.91 -62.51
C ALA A 21 -26.83 11.76 -61.69
N GLY A 22 -25.73 11.19 -62.19
CA GLY A 22 -24.94 10.25 -61.42
C GLY A 22 -24.40 10.97 -60.19
N LEU A 23 -24.93 10.63 -59.01
CA LEU A 23 -24.21 10.86 -57.77
C LEU A 23 -22.90 10.08 -57.88
N LEU A 24 -21.80 10.82 -57.99
CA LEU A 24 -20.48 10.33 -57.67
C LEU A 24 -20.59 9.67 -56.29
N GLY A 25 -20.31 8.37 -56.24
CA GLY A 25 -20.20 7.66 -54.98
C GLY A 25 -19.16 8.36 -54.13
N ALA A 26 -19.61 9.11 -53.13
CA ALA A 26 -18.77 9.50 -52.02
C ALA A 26 -18.32 8.19 -51.37
N GLY A 27 -17.06 7.80 -51.63
CA GLY A 27 -16.43 6.77 -50.80
C GLY A 27 -16.58 7.23 -49.37
N ALA A 28 -17.33 6.48 -48.57
CA ALA A 28 -17.50 6.78 -47.15
C ALA A 28 -16.09 6.95 -46.57
N ALA A 29 -15.78 8.14 -46.06
CA ALA A 29 -14.55 8.35 -45.31
C ALA A 29 -14.48 7.25 -44.23
N PRO A 30 -13.31 6.63 -44.01
CA PRO A 30 -13.20 5.60 -42.98
C PRO A 30 -13.77 6.14 -41.67
N ALA A 31 -14.62 5.35 -41.02
CA ALA A 31 -15.26 5.73 -39.77
C ALA A 31 -14.17 6.17 -38.77
N GLN A 32 -14.24 7.43 -38.36
CA GLN A 32 -13.32 8.02 -37.38
C GLN A 32 -13.75 7.56 -35.99
N ALA A 33 -12.79 7.07 -35.19
CA ALA A 33 -13.07 6.65 -33.82
C ALA A 33 -13.24 7.89 -32.93
N ALA A 34 -14.33 7.94 -32.17
CA ALA A 34 -14.61 8.95 -31.16
C ALA A 34 -14.27 8.43 -29.75
N LEU A 35 -14.32 9.32 -28.74
CA LEU A 35 -14.07 8.99 -27.33
C LEU A 35 -14.87 7.76 -26.84
N GLY A 36 -16.13 7.65 -27.24
CA GLY A 36 -17.02 6.53 -26.88
C GLY A 36 -16.58 5.17 -27.45
N ASP A 37 -15.75 5.18 -28.50
CA ASP A 37 -15.23 3.97 -29.14
C ASP A 37 -14.02 3.37 -28.39
N CYS A 38 -13.49 4.07 -27.38
CA CYS A 38 -12.47 3.50 -26.52
C CYS A 38 -13.08 2.32 -25.73
N PRO A 39 -12.60 1.08 -25.91
CA PRO A 39 -13.20 -0.07 -25.24
C PRO A 39 -12.94 -0.04 -23.73
N SER A 40 -13.85 -0.61 -22.95
CA SER A 40 -13.60 -0.84 -21.52
C SER A 40 -12.36 -1.72 -21.32
N GLY A 41 -11.51 -1.38 -20.36
CA GLY A 41 -10.25 -2.07 -20.08
C GLY A 41 -9.06 -1.61 -20.93
N TYR A 42 -9.21 -0.55 -21.74
CA TYR A 42 -8.14 -0.01 -22.58
C TYR A 42 -7.78 1.43 -22.21
N PHE A 43 -6.50 1.74 -22.33
CA PHE A 43 -6.03 3.10 -22.53
C PHE A 43 -6.13 3.42 -24.02
N CYS A 44 -6.68 4.59 -24.35
CA CYS A 44 -6.83 5.06 -25.71
C CYS A 44 -6.24 6.46 -25.88
N ALA A 45 -5.72 6.74 -27.07
CA ALA A 45 -5.17 8.05 -27.41
C ALA A 45 -5.49 8.43 -28.85
N TRP A 46 -5.58 9.73 -29.11
CA TRP A 46 -5.85 10.29 -30.44
C TRP A 46 -4.81 11.35 -30.78
N LYS A 47 -4.63 11.59 -32.08
CA LYS A 47 -3.75 12.63 -32.62
C LYS A 47 -4.40 14.02 -32.68
N THR A 48 -5.64 14.14 -32.23
CA THR A 48 -6.38 15.40 -32.16
C THR A 48 -6.73 15.73 -30.72
N ASP A 49 -6.97 17.00 -30.43
CA ASP A 49 -7.30 17.47 -29.07
C ASP A 49 -8.73 17.12 -28.64
N ASN A 50 -9.60 16.73 -29.59
CA ASN A 50 -11.02 16.49 -29.35
C ASN A 50 -11.41 15.00 -29.29
N GLY A 51 -10.45 14.08 -29.19
CA GLY A 51 -10.71 12.65 -29.07
C GLY A 51 -11.43 12.05 -30.28
N SER A 52 -11.01 12.43 -31.48
CA SER A 52 -11.59 11.94 -32.73
C SER A 52 -10.53 11.53 -33.76
N GLY A 53 -10.92 10.72 -34.75
CA GLY A 53 -10.04 10.32 -35.84
C GLY A 53 -9.37 8.97 -35.61
N THR A 54 -8.07 8.88 -35.87
CA THR A 54 -7.33 7.64 -35.64
C THR A 54 -7.11 7.45 -34.15
N MET A 55 -7.39 6.25 -33.64
CA MET A 55 -7.25 5.89 -32.23
C MET A 55 -6.13 4.86 -32.04
N TYR A 56 -5.22 5.17 -31.12
CA TYR A 56 -4.34 4.21 -30.48
C TYR A 56 -5.08 3.56 -29.32
N LYS A 57 -4.87 2.27 -29.08
CA LYS A 57 -5.35 1.61 -27.87
C LYS A 57 -4.39 0.54 -27.39
N THR A 58 -4.26 0.42 -26.08
CA THR A 58 -3.52 -0.67 -25.42
C THR A 58 -4.18 -1.04 -24.10
N ASN A 59 -4.05 -2.30 -23.71
CA ASN A 59 -4.39 -2.81 -22.37
C ASN A 59 -3.14 -3.37 -21.65
N ALA A 60 -1.95 -3.10 -22.20
CA ALA A 60 -0.67 -3.50 -21.67
C ALA A 60 0.32 -2.32 -21.67
N SER A 61 1.35 -2.42 -20.83
CA SER A 61 2.48 -1.48 -20.86
C SER A 61 3.23 -1.61 -22.20
N VAL A 62 3.56 -0.48 -22.78
CA VAL A 62 4.20 -0.34 -24.10
C VAL A 62 5.47 0.48 -23.91
N ALA A 63 6.63 -0.13 -24.14
CA ALA A 63 7.93 0.50 -23.96
C ALA A 63 8.29 1.49 -25.09
N THR A 64 7.70 1.35 -26.28
CA THR A 64 7.94 2.26 -27.41
C THR A 64 6.67 2.41 -28.24
N LEU A 65 6.28 3.65 -28.56
CA LEU A 65 5.05 3.92 -29.31
C LEU A 65 5.17 3.82 -30.84
N GLY A 66 6.40 3.75 -31.38
CA GLY A 66 6.63 3.60 -32.82
C GLY A 66 5.98 4.74 -33.62
N ALA A 67 5.09 4.43 -34.56
CA ALA A 67 4.40 5.46 -35.37
C ALA A 67 3.44 6.39 -34.57
N TRP A 68 3.27 6.12 -33.28
CA TRP A 68 2.48 6.93 -32.34
C TRP A 68 3.33 7.80 -31.41
N ASP A 69 4.65 7.68 -31.49
CA ASP A 69 5.61 8.47 -30.74
C ASP A 69 5.36 9.98 -30.89
N ASN A 70 5.28 10.71 -29.78
CA ASN A 70 5.07 12.16 -29.74
C ASN A 70 3.76 12.64 -30.43
N THR A 71 2.81 11.74 -30.67
CA THR A 71 1.57 12.05 -31.43
C THR A 71 0.32 12.20 -30.57
N PHE A 72 0.34 11.83 -29.29
CA PHE A 72 -0.85 11.91 -28.44
C PHE A 72 -1.24 13.38 -28.20
N ARG A 73 -2.52 13.68 -28.34
CA ARG A 73 -3.11 15.01 -28.13
C ARG A 73 -4.33 14.97 -27.22
N SER A 74 -5.08 13.88 -27.28
CA SER A 74 -6.08 13.54 -26.26
C SER A 74 -5.98 12.06 -25.89
N VAL A 75 -6.35 11.76 -24.66
CA VAL A 75 -6.20 10.45 -24.03
C VAL A 75 -7.40 10.13 -23.13
N MET A 76 -7.68 8.85 -22.99
CA MET A 76 -8.70 8.30 -22.09
C MET A 76 -8.19 7.00 -21.47
N ASN A 77 -8.29 6.87 -20.15
CA ASN A 77 -7.89 5.66 -19.44
C ASN A 77 -9.11 4.88 -18.95
N ARG A 78 -9.63 3.96 -19.76
CA ARG A 78 -10.72 3.05 -19.36
C ARG A 78 -10.24 1.77 -18.68
N THR A 79 -8.99 1.73 -18.23
CA THR A 79 -8.45 0.61 -17.48
C THR A 79 -8.79 0.74 -16.00
N ASN A 80 -8.54 -0.32 -15.23
CA ASN A 80 -8.57 -0.32 -13.77
C ASN A 80 -7.18 -0.03 -13.15
N LYS A 81 -6.26 0.51 -13.95
CA LYS A 81 -4.88 0.82 -13.59
C LYS A 81 -4.60 2.29 -13.85
N PHE A 82 -3.60 2.84 -13.18
CA PHE A 82 -3.04 4.13 -13.56
C PHE A 82 -2.33 3.96 -14.90
N ALA A 83 -2.46 4.96 -15.78
CA ALA A 83 -1.68 5.04 -17.01
C ALA A 83 -0.60 6.11 -16.85
N CYS A 84 0.65 5.68 -16.79
CA CYS A 84 1.83 6.54 -16.75
C CYS A 84 2.29 6.78 -18.20
N LEU A 85 2.36 8.03 -18.61
CA LEU A 85 2.74 8.49 -19.94
C LEU A 85 4.12 9.15 -19.83
N TYR A 86 5.14 8.52 -20.39
CA TYR A 86 6.52 9.00 -20.27
C TYR A 86 6.94 9.71 -21.54
N ASP A 87 7.66 10.82 -21.38
CA ASP A 87 8.31 11.49 -22.49
C ASP A 87 9.43 10.63 -23.11
N ASP A 88 10.01 9.73 -22.31
CA ASP A 88 11.05 8.80 -22.75
C ASP A 88 10.49 7.47 -23.26
N ALA A 89 11.23 6.83 -24.17
CA ALA A 89 11.06 5.42 -24.45
C ALA A 89 11.49 4.57 -23.24
N GLY A 90 11.00 3.33 -23.16
CA GLY A 90 11.40 2.37 -22.14
C GLY A 90 10.93 2.68 -20.72
N HIS A 91 9.96 3.59 -20.55
CA HIS A 91 9.52 4.09 -19.24
C HIS A 91 10.65 4.81 -18.47
N GLY A 92 11.53 5.51 -19.19
CA GLY A 92 12.59 6.35 -18.61
C GLY A 92 12.04 7.50 -17.79
N LEU A 93 12.84 7.97 -16.82
CA LEU A 93 12.49 9.02 -15.87
C LEU A 93 13.28 10.32 -16.10
N ASP A 94 14.00 10.43 -17.22
CA ASP A 94 14.80 11.62 -17.55
C ASP A 94 13.90 12.78 -18.02
N GLY A 95 12.81 12.43 -18.71
CA GLY A 95 11.74 13.32 -19.17
C GLY A 95 10.54 13.38 -18.22
N GLY A 96 9.49 14.08 -18.66
CA GLY A 96 8.25 14.24 -17.89
C GLY A 96 7.41 12.97 -17.84
N ILE A 97 6.61 12.85 -16.77
CA ILE A 97 5.65 11.76 -16.58
C ILE A 97 4.26 12.36 -16.37
N GLY A 98 3.35 12.10 -17.30
CA GLY A 98 1.91 12.33 -17.11
C GLY A 98 1.27 11.12 -16.45
N VAL A 99 0.42 11.34 -15.43
CA VAL A 99 -0.34 10.26 -14.79
C VAL A 99 -1.82 10.45 -15.06
N MET A 100 -2.48 9.37 -15.48
CA MET A 100 -3.94 9.32 -15.59
C MET A 100 -4.52 8.31 -14.62
N ASP A 101 -5.49 8.76 -13.83
CA ASP A 101 -6.27 7.91 -12.93
C ASP A 101 -7.00 6.78 -13.67
N PRO A 102 -7.25 5.63 -13.01
CA PRO A 102 -8.15 4.62 -13.54
C PRO A 102 -9.58 5.16 -13.66
N ASN A 103 -10.16 5.11 -14.87
CA ASN A 103 -11.58 5.44 -15.09
C ASN A 103 -12.29 4.38 -15.95
N PRO A 104 -12.59 3.19 -15.39
CA PRO A 104 -13.25 2.11 -16.13
C PRO A 104 -14.56 2.49 -16.81
N THR A 105 -15.29 3.46 -16.23
CA THR A 105 -16.54 3.98 -16.78
C THR A 105 -16.34 4.82 -18.04
N GLY A 106 -15.17 5.42 -18.24
CA GLY A 106 -14.83 6.23 -19.41
C GLY A 106 -15.54 7.58 -19.45
N THR A 107 -15.79 8.18 -18.27
CA THR A 107 -16.46 9.48 -18.16
C THR A 107 -15.51 10.66 -18.31
N GLU A 108 -14.21 10.43 -18.17
CA GLU A 108 -13.17 11.46 -18.21
C GLU A 108 -12.18 11.17 -19.34
N TRP A 109 -11.72 12.24 -19.96
CA TRP A 109 -10.70 12.28 -20.98
C TRP A 109 -10.04 13.66 -20.93
N GLY A 110 -8.85 13.77 -21.48
CA GLY A 110 -8.12 15.03 -21.44
C GLY A 110 -6.86 14.98 -22.30
N GLY A 111 -6.00 15.97 -22.11
CA GLY A 111 -4.67 15.98 -22.72
C GLY A 111 -3.71 15.01 -22.01
N PRO A 112 -2.67 14.52 -22.70
CA PRO A 112 -1.65 13.64 -22.13
C PRO A 112 -0.68 14.31 -21.14
N GLY A 113 -0.85 15.60 -20.83
CA GLY A 113 0.07 16.38 -19.99
C GLY A 113 1.34 16.85 -20.72
N SER A 114 1.79 16.11 -21.73
CA SER A 114 2.93 16.43 -22.59
C SER A 114 2.64 16.03 -24.05
N THR A 115 3.15 16.79 -25.02
CA THR A 115 3.11 16.40 -26.43
C THR A 115 4.16 15.38 -26.80
N SER A 116 5.06 15.04 -25.87
CA SER A 116 6.26 14.25 -26.11
C SER A 116 6.18 12.79 -25.64
N VAL A 117 4.97 12.24 -25.49
CA VAL A 117 4.80 10.87 -24.97
C VAL A 117 5.41 9.84 -25.93
N SER A 118 6.33 9.03 -25.41
CA SER A 118 7.08 8.00 -26.14
C SER A 118 6.87 6.58 -25.60
N SER A 119 6.38 6.44 -24.37
CA SER A 119 6.00 5.14 -23.79
C SER A 119 4.84 5.23 -22.78
N VAL A 120 4.16 4.10 -22.54
CA VAL A 120 3.00 4.01 -21.64
C VAL A 120 3.17 2.83 -20.69
N LYS A 121 3.01 3.01 -19.39
CA LYS A 121 3.01 1.93 -18.38
C LYS A 121 1.66 1.90 -17.67
N LEU A 122 1.07 0.71 -17.54
CA LEU A 122 -0.17 0.52 -16.81
C LEU A 122 0.11 -0.14 -15.47
N VAL A 123 -0.10 0.58 -14.37
CA VAL A 123 0.31 0.15 -13.03
C VAL A 123 -0.83 0.15 -12.01
N PRO A 124 -0.82 -0.76 -11.01
CA PRO A 124 -1.85 -0.81 -9.98
C PRO A 124 -1.94 0.43 -9.08
N THR A 125 -0.81 1.10 -8.84
CA THR A 125 -0.74 2.28 -7.98
C THR A 125 0.07 3.39 -8.65
N GLU A 126 -0.32 4.65 -8.42
CA GLU A 126 0.35 5.83 -8.98
C GLU A 126 1.86 5.83 -8.77
N ARG A 127 2.34 5.42 -7.58
CA ARG A 127 3.77 5.43 -7.26
C ARG A 127 4.62 4.58 -8.19
N GLU A 128 4.07 3.49 -8.72
CA GLU A 128 4.76 2.61 -9.68
C GLU A 128 5.04 3.30 -11.03
N CYS A 129 4.54 4.53 -11.24
CA CYS A 129 4.94 5.37 -12.36
C CYS A 129 6.39 5.87 -12.24
N ALA A 130 6.87 6.17 -11.04
CA ALA A 130 8.19 6.80 -10.85
C ALA A 130 9.11 6.05 -9.88
N MET A 131 8.59 5.09 -9.12
CA MET A 131 9.34 4.36 -8.10
C MET A 131 8.81 2.94 -7.92
N ASP A 132 9.38 2.20 -6.97
CA ASP A 132 8.93 0.84 -6.64
C ASP A 132 7.50 0.82 -6.09
N ALA A 133 6.93 -0.38 -5.95
CA ALA A 133 5.59 -0.60 -5.40
C ALA A 133 5.53 -0.62 -3.86
N TYR A 134 6.69 -0.72 -3.20
CA TYR A 134 6.91 -0.59 -1.75
C TYR A 134 7.80 0.63 -1.41
N PRO A 135 7.78 1.15 -0.17
CA PRO A 135 8.59 2.31 0.22
C PRO A 135 10.03 1.88 0.52
N GLU A 136 10.94 2.84 0.54
CA GLU A 136 12.33 2.59 0.94
C GLU A 136 12.40 2.30 2.44
N TRP A 137 13.12 1.24 2.78
CA TRP A 137 13.34 0.83 4.16
C TRP A 137 14.75 0.22 4.30
N TYR A 138 15.57 0.88 5.11
CA TYR A 138 16.93 0.46 5.43
C TYR A 138 17.08 0.42 6.93
N ALA A 139 17.61 -0.66 7.48
CA ALA A 139 17.91 -0.80 8.89
C ALA A 139 19.31 -1.40 9.06
N THR A 140 19.87 -1.23 10.25
CA THR A 140 21.18 -1.82 10.60
C THR A 140 20.95 -3.12 11.35
N GLN A 141 21.80 -4.11 11.08
CA GLN A 141 21.72 -5.39 11.77
C GLN A 141 21.95 -5.22 13.28
N ALA A 142 20.96 -5.62 14.09
CA ALA A 142 21.00 -5.58 15.53
C ALA A 142 22.06 -6.54 16.10
N PRO A 143 22.74 -6.18 17.21
CA PRO A 143 23.77 -7.01 17.82
C PRO A 143 23.22 -8.30 18.43
N LYS A 144 21.89 -8.38 18.66
CA LYS A 144 21.18 -9.54 19.20
C LYS A 144 19.83 -9.68 18.50
N ALA A 145 19.31 -10.91 18.45
CA ALA A 145 17.92 -11.11 18.03
C ALA A 145 16.99 -10.45 19.06
N GLY A 146 16.20 -9.47 18.64
CA GLY A 146 15.31 -8.70 19.51
C GLY A 146 14.02 -9.42 19.91
N GLY A 147 13.71 -10.54 19.24
CA GLY A 147 12.43 -11.26 19.39
C GLY A 147 11.22 -10.53 18.78
N PHE A 148 11.41 -9.30 18.30
CA PHE A 148 10.41 -8.46 17.65
C PHE A 148 11.01 -7.76 16.45
N GLY A 149 10.19 -7.54 15.42
CA GLY A 149 10.54 -6.69 14.28
C GLY A 149 11.41 -7.40 13.26
N ASP A 150 11.62 -8.70 13.37
CA ASP A 150 12.49 -9.52 12.50
C ASP A 150 11.70 -10.76 12.03
N LEU A 151 11.05 -10.64 10.89
CA LEU A 151 10.18 -11.64 10.26
C LEU A 151 10.99 -12.64 9.39
N ASN A 152 12.21 -12.28 9.01
CA ASN A 152 13.10 -13.09 8.18
C ASN A 152 14.27 -13.74 8.95
N GLY A 153 14.45 -13.39 10.24
CA GLY A 153 15.47 -13.94 11.13
C GLY A 153 16.89 -13.43 10.86
N ASP A 154 17.07 -12.32 10.15
CA ASP A 154 18.39 -11.79 9.79
C ASP A 154 18.96 -10.76 10.78
N ARG A 155 18.20 -10.47 11.85
CA ARG A 155 18.46 -9.45 12.90
C ARG A 155 18.37 -8.01 12.42
N THR A 156 17.87 -7.77 11.23
CA THR A 156 17.57 -6.44 10.72
C THR A 156 16.09 -6.19 10.94
N SER A 157 15.72 -4.98 11.34
CA SER A 157 14.31 -4.63 11.45
C SER A 157 13.63 -4.72 10.08
N ASP A 158 12.52 -5.42 10.04
CA ASP A 158 11.65 -5.61 8.89
C ASP A 158 10.38 -4.76 9.03
N VAL A 159 9.71 -4.47 7.91
CA VAL A 159 8.39 -3.81 7.91
C VAL A 159 7.42 -4.51 6.96
N LEU A 160 6.13 -4.50 7.31
CA LEU A 160 5.05 -4.83 6.39
C LEU A 160 4.30 -3.57 5.96
N ALA A 161 4.08 -3.42 4.65
CA ALA A 161 3.33 -2.31 4.08
C ALA A 161 2.23 -2.83 3.15
N ARG A 162 1.03 -2.29 3.28
CA ARG A 162 -0.08 -2.51 2.36
C ARG A 162 -0.29 -1.29 1.50
N ASP A 163 -0.38 -1.50 0.19
CA ASP A 163 -0.68 -0.44 -0.77
C ASP A 163 -2.18 -0.26 -1.04
N LYS A 164 -2.54 0.78 -1.80
CA LYS A 164 -3.93 1.07 -2.17
C LYS A 164 -4.57 -0.03 -3.02
N ALA A 165 -3.79 -0.76 -3.80
CA ALA A 165 -4.26 -1.92 -4.56
C ALA A 165 -4.58 -3.13 -3.66
N GLY A 166 -4.25 -3.06 -2.37
CA GLY A 166 -4.49 -4.11 -1.40
C GLY A 166 -3.48 -5.25 -1.48
N ARG A 167 -2.30 -4.98 -2.06
CA ARG A 167 -1.14 -5.86 -1.98
C ARG A 167 -0.44 -5.66 -0.65
N LEU A 168 0.15 -6.73 -0.11
CA LEU A 168 0.97 -6.70 1.08
C LEU A 168 2.43 -6.94 0.69
N TRP A 169 3.30 -6.03 1.10
CA TRP A 169 4.72 -6.01 0.85
C TRP A 169 5.48 -6.22 2.15
N PHE A 170 6.57 -6.95 2.04
CA PHE A 170 7.58 -7.16 3.08
C PHE A 170 8.84 -6.42 2.68
N MET A 171 9.40 -5.62 3.57
CA MET A 171 10.69 -4.96 3.38
C MET A 171 11.69 -5.47 4.41
N ALA A 172 12.85 -5.93 3.92
CA ALA A 172 13.84 -6.67 4.72
C ALA A 172 14.84 -5.76 5.48
N GLY A 173 14.79 -4.45 5.26
CA GLY A 173 15.74 -3.50 5.84
C GLY A 173 17.04 -3.34 5.05
N ASP A 174 17.12 -3.91 3.85
CA ASP A 174 18.23 -3.74 2.90
C ASP A 174 17.82 -2.93 1.66
N GLY A 175 16.67 -2.26 1.69
CA GLY A 175 16.05 -1.56 0.57
C GLY A 175 15.22 -2.46 -0.34
N SER A 176 15.28 -3.79 -0.19
CA SER A 176 14.48 -4.71 -1.00
C SER A 176 13.05 -4.83 -0.47
N GLY A 177 12.12 -5.01 -1.41
CA GLY A 177 10.72 -5.30 -1.13
C GLY A 177 10.23 -6.56 -1.84
N LYS A 178 9.48 -7.39 -1.12
CA LYS A 178 8.93 -8.66 -1.59
C LYS A 178 7.42 -8.67 -1.43
N LEU A 179 6.71 -9.05 -2.49
CA LEU A 179 5.27 -9.24 -2.44
C LEU A 179 4.94 -10.50 -1.62
N VAL A 180 4.25 -10.33 -0.50
CA VAL A 180 3.81 -11.44 0.38
C VAL A 180 2.30 -11.67 0.31
N GLY A 181 1.57 -10.75 -0.33
CA GLY A 181 0.16 -10.89 -0.63
C GLY A 181 -0.21 -10.14 -1.89
N ALA A 182 -0.61 -10.86 -2.94
CA ALA A 182 -0.89 -10.26 -4.26
C ALA A 182 -2.18 -9.44 -4.34
N GLY A 183 -3.01 -9.43 -3.30
CA GLY A 183 -4.27 -8.68 -3.25
C GLY A 183 -5.15 -9.10 -2.09
N GLY A 184 -6.29 -8.42 -1.94
CA GLY A 184 -7.34 -8.78 -0.97
C GLY A 184 -7.05 -8.32 0.47
N TRP A 185 -5.90 -7.72 0.77
CA TRP A 185 -5.57 -7.25 2.11
C TRP A 185 -6.35 -6.00 2.54
N ASN A 186 -7.03 -5.33 1.61
CA ASN A 186 -7.93 -4.22 1.91
C ASN A 186 -9.17 -4.64 2.72
N VAL A 187 -9.47 -5.95 2.80
CA VAL A 187 -10.56 -6.44 3.67
C VAL A 187 -10.19 -6.38 5.16
N MET A 188 -8.90 -6.21 5.49
CA MET A 188 -8.40 -6.13 6.86
C MET A 188 -8.27 -4.68 7.32
N ASN A 189 -8.76 -4.32 8.51
CA ASN A 189 -8.67 -2.93 9.02
C ASN A 189 -7.78 -2.77 10.26
N ALA A 190 -7.22 -3.87 10.76
CA ALA A 190 -6.14 -3.84 11.75
C ALA A 190 -5.18 -4.97 11.38
N LEU A 191 -3.91 -4.64 11.21
CA LEU A 191 -2.81 -5.59 11.15
C LEU A 191 -1.82 -5.17 12.25
N THR A 192 -1.30 -6.14 12.97
CA THR A 192 -0.30 -5.93 14.01
C THR A 192 0.60 -7.16 14.04
N ARG A 193 1.88 -6.94 14.28
CA ARG A 193 2.92 -7.96 14.39
C ARG A 193 3.67 -7.77 15.72
N HIS A 194 4.84 -8.37 15.86
CA HIS A 194 5.67 -8.37 17.06
C HIS A 194 5.20 -9.36 18.12
N GLY A 195 4.88 -10.59 17.70
CA GLY A 195 4.74 -11.68 18.64
C GLY A 195 4.90 -13.05 18.02
N ASP A 196 5.48 -14.00 18.77
CA ASP A 196 5.45 -15.42 18.45
C ASP A 196 4.25 -16.05 19.17
N LEU A 197 3.11 -16.07 18.48
CA LEU A 197 1.89 -16.64 19.03
C LEU A 197 1.87 -18.16 18.82
N THR A 198 2.55 -18.67 17.80
CA THR A 198 2.62 -20.11 17.53
C THR A 198 3.60 -20.87 18.43
N GLY A 199 4.55 -20.18 19.06
CA GLY A 199 5.60 -20.75 19.90
C GLY A 199 6.74 -21.39 19.10
N ASP A 200 6.92 -21.03 17.83
CA ASP A 200 7.93 -21.62 16.94
C ASP A 200 9.22 -20.78 16.83
N GLY A 201 9.31 -19.70 17.62
CA GLY A 201 10.43 -18.77 17.66
C GLY A 201 10.43 -17.76 16.53
N ARG A 202 9.33 -17.63 15.77
CA ARG A 202 9.21 -16.71 14.63
C ARG A 202 8.10 -15.71 14.88
N GLU A 203 8.29 -14.53 14.31
CA GLU A 203 7.30 -13.48 14.44
C GLU A 203 6.06 -13.77 13.58
N ASP A 204 4.87 -13.65 14.17
CA ASP A 204 3.59 -13.83 13.52
C ASP A 204 2.88 -12.48 13.27
N VAL A 205 1.89 -12.52 12.37
CA VAL A 205 1.03 -11.36 12.08
C VAL A 205 -0.41 -11.66 12.46
N ILE A 206 -1.07 -10.71 13.11
CA ILE A 206 -2.50 -10.77 13.40
C ILE A 206 -3.22 -9.78 12.51
N ALA A 207 -4.33 -10.19 11.90
CA ALA A 207 -5.20 -9.31 11.13
C ALA A 207 -6.67 -9.46 11.50
N ARG A 208 -7.38 -8.33 11.61
CA ARG A 208 -8.84 -8.29 11.78
C ARG A 208 -9.53 -8.02 10.46
N GLU A 209 -10.45 -8.91 10.08
CA GLU A 209 -11.33 -8.73 8.92
C GLU A 209 -12.45 -7.73 9.23
N THR A 210 -12.58 -6.70 8.40
CA THR A 210 -13.48 -5.57 8.60
C THR A 210 -14.94 -6.01 8.67
N ALA A 211 -15.39 -6.82 7.70
CA ALA A 211 -16.79 -7.17 7.54
C ALA A 211 -17.33 -8.07 8.66
N SER A 212 -16.56 -9.10 9.04
CA SER A 212 -17.00 -10.09 10.02
C SER A 212 -16.53 -9.82 11.45
N GLY A 213 -15.47 -9.02 11.62
CA GLY A 213 -14.79 -8.89 12.90
C GLY A 213 -14.11 -10.18 13.35
N LYS A 214 -13.79 -11.09 12.43
CA LYS A 214 -12.93 -12.25 12.68
C LYS A 214 -11.49 -11.80 12.85
N LEU A 215 -10.78 -12.48 13.74
CA LEU A 215 -9.35 -12.30 13.97
C LEU A 215 -8.59 -13.50 13.44
N TRP A 216 -7.59 -13.23 12.59
CA TRP A 216 -6.76 -14.21 11.93
C TRP A 216 -5.31 -14.09 12.38
N LEU A 217 -4.68 -15.21 12.66
CA LEU A 217 -3.23 -15.33 12.83
C LEU A 217 -2.61 -15.79 11.50
N TYR A 218 -1.55 -15.14 11.07
CA TYR A 218 -0.72 -15.52 9.93
C TYR A 218 0.65 -15.93 10.47
N PRO A 219 0.94 -17.24 10.54
CA PRO A 219 2.21 -17.69 11.06
C PRO A 219 3.40 -17.15 10.28
N GLY A 220 4.43 -16.69 10.96
CA GLY A 220 5.71 -16.33 10.34
C GLY A 220 6.43 -17.54 9.77
N THR A 221 7.01 -17.39 8.58
CA THR A 221 7.88 -18.45 8.04
C THR A 221 9.34 -18.32 8.45
N GLY A 222 9.74 -17.20 9.07
CA GLY A 222 11.14 -16.87 9.33
C GLY A 222 11.94 -16.60 8.05
N THR A 223 11.26 -16.20 6.97
CA THR A 223 11.88 -15.88 5.66
C THR A 223 11.25 -14.63 5.02
N GLY A 224 10.58 -13.81 5.85
CA GLY A 224 9.81 -12.67 5.38
C GLY A 224 8.54 -13.07 4.61
N ALA A 225 8.04 -14.30 4.74
CA ALA A 225 6.77 -14.75 4.17
C ALA A 225 5.78 -15.18 5.26
N LEU A 226 4.49 -15.21 4.91
CA LEU A 226 3.40 -15.60 5.81
C LEU A 226 2.86 -16.99 5.45
N GLY A 227 2.65 -17.83 6.46
CA GLY A 227 2.04 -19.14 6.35
C GLY A 227 0.52 -19.10 6.21
N ALA A 228 -0.08 -20.29 6.15
CA ALA A 228 -1.53 -20.43 6.08
C ALA A 228 -2.20 -19.88 7.35
N ARG A 229 -3.14 -18.96 7.17
CA ARG A 229 -3.80 -18.28 8.29
C ARG A 229 -4.64 -19.23 9.15
N LYS A 230 -4.70 -18.97 10.45
CA LYS A 230 -5.52 -19.66 11.45
C LYS A 230 -6.56 -18.69 12.01
N LEU A 231 -7.80 -19.17 12.20
CA LEU A 231 -8.83 -18.37 12.86
C LEU A 231 -8.59 -18.40 14.37
N ILE A 232 -8.29 -17.25 14.97
CA ILE A 232 -8.04 -17.11 16.43
C ILE A 232 -9.15 -16.32 17.14
N GLY A 233 -10.08 -15.74 16.38
CA GLY A 233 -11.27 -15.09 16.91
C GLY A 233 -12.44 -15.19 15.94
N ALA A 234 -13.49 -15.91 16.33
CA ALA A 234 -14.62 -16.20 15.45
C ALA A 234 -15.55 -15.01 15.18
N GLY A 235 -15.42 -13.91 15.94
CA GLY A 235 -16.20 -12.69 15.82
C GLY A 235 -16.03 -11.78 17.05
N GLY A 236 -16.73 -10.65 17.08
CA GLY A 236 -16.73 -9.71 18.22
C GLY A 236 -15.54 -8.74 18.27
N TRP A 237 -14.48 -8.95 17.48
CA TRP A 237 -13.32 -8.05 17.46
C TRP A 237 -13.61 -6.69 16.84
N ASN A 238 -14.75 -6.53 16.15
CA ASN A 238 -15.27 -5.23 15.75
C ASN A 238 -15.71 -4.36 16.94
N ALA A 239 -15.89 -4.93 18.13
CA ALA A 239 -16.10 -4.19 19.36
C ALA A 239 -14.81 -3.56 19.92
N MET A 240 -13.64 -3.91 19.37
CA MET A 240 -12.35 -3.34 19.79
C MET A 240 -11.95 -2.20 18.85
N ASN A 241 -11.49 -1.04 19.37
CA ASN A 241 -10.98 0.04 18.51
C ASN A 241 -9.54 -0.22 18.07
N SER A 242 -8.70 -0.64 19.02
CA SER A 242 -7.29 -0.96 18.81
C SER A 242 -7.02 -2.41 19.16
N ILE A 243 -6.14 -3.05 18.38
CA ILE A 243 -5.62 -4.40 18.61
C ILE A 243 -4.12 -4.31 18.36
N THR A 244 -3.33 -4.70 19.35
CA THR A 244 -1.87 -4.61 19.31
C THR A 244 -1.31 -5.93 19.80
N ALA A 245 -0.59 -6.64 18.94
CA ALA A 245 0.24 -7.74 19.37
C ALA A 245 1.35 -7.18 20.28
N PHE A 246 1.68 -7.96 21.29
CA PHE A 246 2.57 -7.58 22.37
C PHE A 246 3.54 -8.74 22.62
N GLY A 247 4.63 -8.45 23.33
CA GLY A 247 5.47 -9.49 23.91
C GLY A 247 4.75 -10.31 24.98
N ASP A 248 5.55 -10.99 25.79
CA ASP A 248 5.04 -11.70 26.97
C ASP A 248 4.71 -10.71 28.09
N LEU A 249 3.46 -10.22 28.10
CA LEU A 249 2.98 -9.39 29.21
C LEU A 249 2.55 -10.29 30.37
N SER A 250 1.97 -11.45 30.09
CA SER A 250 1.40 -12.34 31.09
C SER A 250 2.44 -13.01 31.99
N GLY A 251 3.70 -13.07 31.55
CA GLY A 251 4.84 -13.69 32.22
C GLY A 251 4.92 -15.20 32.00
N ASP A 252 4.28 -15.72 30.94
CA ASP A 252 4.16 -17.15 30.66
C ASP A 252 5.04 -17.67 29.50
N GLY A 253 5.91 -16.78 28.99
CA GLY A 253 6.87 -17.02 27.92
C GLY A 253 6.28 -16.93 26.51
N ARG A 254 5.05 -16.44 26.33
CA ARG A 254 4.39 -16.34 25.02
C ARG A 254 3.95 -14.92 24.72
N SER A 255 3.88 -14.59 23.44
CA SER A 255 3.35 -13.30 23.01
C SER A 255 1.84 -13.18 23.25
N ASP A 256 1.44 -11.98 23.65
CA ASP A 256 0.07 -11.66 24.02
C ASP A 256 -0.57 -10.65 23.06
N VAL A 257 -1.87 -10.41 23.21
CA VAL A 257 -2.57 -9.35 22.49
C VAL A 257 -3.23 -8.38 23.47
N LEU A 258 -3.04 -7.09 23.23
CA LEU A 258 -3.77 -6.03 23.90
C LEU A 258 -4.88 -5.52 23.00
N ALA A 259 -6.07 -5.30 23.55
CA ALA A 259 -7.16 -4.67 22.83
C ALA A 259 -7.98 -3.72 23.70
N VAL A 260 -8.41 -2.62 23.10
CA VAL A 260 -9.23 -1.61 23.77
C VAL A 260 -10.68 -1.75 23.32
N GLU A 261 -11.59 -1.87 24.27
CA GLU A 261 -13.02 -2.03 24.02
C GLU A 261 -13.68 -0.68 23.74
N LYS A 262 -14.34 -0.56 22.58
CA LYS A 262 -14.93 0.71 22.08
C LYS A 262 -15.91 1.34 23.07
N SER A 263 -16.82 0.53 23.60
CA SER A 263 -17.97 1.02 24.38
C SER A 263 -17.62 1.46 25.79
N THR A 264 -16.57 0.88 26.38
CA THR A 264 -16.21 1.09 27.79
C THR A 264 -14.86 1.78 27.96
N GLY A 265 -14.01 1.79 26.92
CA GLY A 265 -12.62 2.22 27.02
C GLY A 265 -11.78 1.32 27.92
N LYS A 266 -12.21 0.09 28.20
CA LYS A 266 -11.42 -0.89 28.95
C LYS A 266 -10.28 -1.42 28.11
N LEU A 267 -9.13 -1.63 28.73
CA LEU A 267 -7.99 -2.33 28.13
C LEU A 267 -7.96 -3.78 28.60
N TRP A 268 -7.93 -4.70 27.65
CA TRP A 268 -7.92 -6.13 27.87
C TRP A 268 -6.60 -6.72 27.38
N LEU A 269 -6.03 -7.61 28.20
CA LEU A 269 -4.95 -8.52 27.85
C LEU A 269 -5.56 -9.86 27.42
N TYR A 270 -5.17 -10.38 26.27
CA TYR A 270 -5.51 -11.71 25.76
C TYR A 270 -4.23 -12.55 25.76
N PRO A 271 -4.05 -13.45 26.74
CA PRO A 271 -2.83 -14.25 26.82
C PRO A 271 -2.66 -15.18 25.60
N GLY A 272 -1.45 -15.32 25.10
CA GLY A 272 -1.11 -16.34 24.11
C GLY A 272 -1.22 -17.76 24.69
N THR A 273 -1.53 -18.74 23.85
CA THR A 273 -1.56 -20.16 24.24
C THR A 273 -0.55 -20.96 23.44
N THR A 274 -0.18 -22.14 23.94
CA THR A 274 0.75 -23.08 23.27
C THR A 274 0.23 -23.65 21.94
N THR A 275 -0.98 -23.29 21.53
CA THR A 275 -1.63 -23.79 20.30
C THR A 275 -1.72 -22.74 19.20
N GLY A 276 -1.20 -21.51 19.42
CA GLY A 276 -1.41 -20.41 18.48
C GLY A 276 -2.82 -19.83 18.53
N THR A 277 -3.45 -19.87 19.71
CA THR A 277 -4.77 -19.23 19.97
C THR A 277 -4.69 -18.29 21.17
N LEU A 278 -5.77 -17.54 21.44
CA LEU A 278 -5.86 -16.61 22.56
C LEU A 278 -6.64 -17.21 23.74
N GLY A 279 -6.10 -17.04 24.94
CA GLY A 279 -6.70 -17.46 26.20
C GLY A 279 -7.79 -16.51 26.71
N ALA A 280 -8.28 -16.79 27.91
CA ALA A 280 -9.28 -15.95 28.57
C ALA A 280 -8.74 -14.54 28.85
N ARG A 281 -9.46 -13.52 28.38
CA ARG A 281 -9.04 -12.12 28.53
C ARG A 281 -9.00 -11.68 29.99
N LYS A 282 -8.01 -10.85 30.34
CA LYS A 282 -7.82 -10.22 31.66
C LYS A 282 -8.00 -8.72 31.55
N LEU A 283 -8.75 -8.12 32.48
CA LEU A 283 -8.91 -6.67 32.53
C LEU A 283 -7.64 -6.05 33.12
N ILE A 284 -6.96 -5.20 32.35
CA ILE A 284 -5.73 -4.54 32.80
C ILE A 284 -5.84 -3.01 32.78
N GLY A 285 -6.93 -2.46 32.25
CA GLY A 285 -7.30 -1.05 32.37
C GLY A 285 -8.80 -0.90 32.53
N ALA A 286 -9.25 -0.30 33.63
CA ALA A 286 -10.67 -0.23 34.00
C ALA A 286 -11.51 0.72 33.13
N GLY A 287 -10.88 1.62 32.36
CA GLY A 287 -11.53 2.59 31.50
C GLY A 287 -10.55 3.65 30.99
N GLY A 288 -11.03 4.56 30.13
CA GLY A 288 -10.28 5.71 29.65
C GLY A 288 -9.29 5.46 28.52
N TRP A 289 -9.13 4.22 28.05
CA TRP A 289 -8.23 3.90 26.94
C TRP A 289 -8.78 4.29 25.56
N ASN A 290 -10.09 4.54 25.46
CA ASN A 290 -10.74 5.04 24.25
C ASN A 290 -10.30 6.46 23.86
N VAL A 291 -9.62 7.20 24.75
CA VAL A 291 -9.00 8.50 24.42
C VAL A 291 -7.70 8.34 23.62
N MET A 292 -7.15 7.13 23.56
CA MET A 292 -5.93 6.83 22.80
C MET A 292 -6.30 6.45 21.37
N ASN A 293 -5.70 7.12 20.38
CA ASN A 293 -5.94 6.82 18.96
C ASN A 293 -4.88 5.90 18.34
N THR A 294 -3.79 5.62 19.07
CA THR A 294 -2.71 4.75 18.60
C THR A 294 -2.12 4.02 19.79
N LEU A 295 -1.91 2.72 19.60
CA LEU A 295 -1.16 1.84 20.50
C LEU A 295 -0.06 1.16 19.68
N ALA A 296 1.18 1.16 20.18
CA ALA A 296 2.32 0.53 19.53
C ALA A 296 3.18 -0.17 20.60
N ALA A 297 3.66 -1.37 20.32
CA ALA A 297 4.48 -2.15 21.26
C ALA A 297 5.87 -2.41 20.64
N PRO A 298 6.81 -1.46 20.75
CA PRO A 298 8.13 -1.55 20.09
C PRO A 298 9.09 -2.54 20.77
N GLY A 299 8.65 -3.32 21.76
CA GLY A 299 9.53 -4.13 22.59
C GLY A 299 9.97 -3.39 23.84
N ASP A 300 11.12 -3.78 24.39
CA ASP A 300 11.68 -3.20 25.62
C ASP A 300 12.32 -1.83 25.35
N LEU A 301 11.62 -0.76 25.73
CA LEU A 301 12.11 0.61 25.64
C LEU A 301 12.80 1.08 26.92
N THR A 302 12.53 0.41 28.05
CA THR A 302 13.01 0.79 29.38
C THR A 302 14.27 0.07 29.81
N GLY A 303 14.72 -0.91 29.03
CA GLY A 303 15.91 -1.73 29.30
C GLY A 303 15.73 -2.73 30.43
N ASP A 304 14.49 -3.05 30.82
CA ASP A 304 14.19 -3.94 31.95
C ASP A 304 13.95 -5.40 31.54
N GLY A 305 14.10 -5.70 30.25
CA GLY A 305 13.90 -7.00 29.64
C GLY A 305 12.44 -7.35 29.34
N LYS A 306 11.51 -6.38 29.43
CA LYS A 306 10.07 -6.59 29.17
C LYS A 306 9.60 -5.68 28.05
N ALA A 307 8.68 -6.17 27.23
CA ALA A 307 8.07 -5.33 26.22
C ALA A 307 7.24 -4.21 26.88
N ASP A 308 7.26 -3.03 26.26
CA ASP A 308 6.57 -1.82 26.71
C ASP A 308 5.47 -1.40 25.72
N LEU A 309 4.51 -0.61 26.21
CA LEU A 309 3.44 -0.05 25.37
C LEU A 309 3.61 1.46 25.21
N LEU A 310 3.56 1.94 23.98
CA LEU A 310 3.34 3.34 23.64
C LEU A 310 1.85 3.59 23.37
N ALA A 311 1.30 4.66 23.93
CA ALA A 311 -0.07 5.11 23.63
C ALA A 311 -0.13 6.61 23.39
N ARG A 312 -0.73 7.01 22.27
CA ARG A 312 -0.93 8.42 21.91
C ARG A 312 -2.34 8.87 22.24
N GLU A 313 -2.42 9.95 23.04
CA GLU A 313 -3.69 10.60 23.37
C GLU A 313 -4.17 11.45 22.18
N ALA A 314 -5.41 11.20 21.74
CA ALA A 314 -5.95 11.78 20.51
C ALA A 314 -6.09 13.31 20.59
N SER A 315 -6.52 13.84 21.73
CA SER A 315 -6.85 15.26 21.90
C SER A 315 -5.65 16.16 22.07
N THR A 316 -4.55 15.65 22.62
CA THR A 316 -3.37 16.46 22.97
C THR A 316 -2.14 16.11 22.14
N GLY A 317 -2.13 14.97 21.45
CA GLY A 317 -0.93 14.45 20.80
C GLY A 317 0.18 14.06 21.77
N LYS A 318 -0.11 13.90 23.07
CA LYS A 318 0.86 13.38 24.04
C LYS A 318 1.08 11.89 23.80
N LEU A 319 2.35 11.50 23.74
CA LEU A 319 2.77 10.10 23.71
C LEU A 319 3.21 9.67 25.11
N TRP A 320 2.65 8.56 25.57
CA TRP A 320 2.93 7.97 26.87
C TRP A 320 3.57 6.60 26.69
N ALA A 321 4.62 6.32 27.45
CA ALA A 321 5.21 4.98 27.56
C ALA A 321 4.69 4.30 28.84
N TYR A 322 4.27 3.05 28.73
CA TYR A 322 3.80 2.21 29.84
C TYR A 322 4.73 1.01 29.96
N PRO A 323 5.52 0.93 31.05
CA PRO A 323 6.41 -0.21 31.25
C PRO A 323 5.65 -1.53 31.35
N GLY A 324 6.15 -2.61 30.75
CA GLY A 324 5.57 -3.95 30.90
C GLY A 324 5.74 -4.51 32.32
N LYS A 325 4.72 -5.18 32.85
CA LYS A 325 4.81 -5.97 34.10
C LYS A 325 4.04 -7.28 33.95
N PRO A 326 4.42 -8.36 34.67
CA PRO A 326 3.67 -9.61 34.63
C PRO A 326 2.17 -9.41 34.90
N GLY A 327 1.35 -9.58 33.87
CA GLY A 327 -0.10 -9.44 33.83
C GLY A 327 -0.65 -8.02 33.84
N ALA A 328 0.18 -6.96 33.75
CA ALA A 328 -0.29 -5.57 33.87
C ALA A 328 0.67 -4.56 33.22
N LEU A 329 0.17 -3.35 32.97
CA LEU A 329 1.04 -2.21 32.61
C LEU A 329 1.46 -1.42 33.85
N GLY A 330 2.69 -0.92 33.83
CA GLY A 330 3.27 -0.06 34.85
C GLY A 330 2.75 1.38 34.81
N THR A 331 3.27 2.19 35.73
CA THR A 331 2.99 3.64 35.76
C THR A 331 3.55 4.29 34.51
N ARG A 332 2.69 4.97 33.75
CA ARG A 332 3.10 5.62 32.51
C ARG A 332 4.03 6.81 32.75
N THR A 333 4.93 7.04 31.81
CA THR A 333 5.78 8.23 31.71
C THR A 333 5.45 9.01 30.45
N LEU A 334 5.56 10.34 30.50
CA LEU A 334 5.37 11.18 29.32
C LEU A 334 6.64 11.10 28.46
N VAL A 335 6.49 10.64 27.22
CA VAL A 335 7.55 10.70 26.21
C VAL A 335 7.66 12.13 25.68
N GLY A 336 6.53 12.73 25.30
CA GLY A 336 6.47 14.11 24.82
C GLY A 336 5.11 14.50 24.26
N GLY A 337 4.96 15.77 23.86
CA GLY A 337 3.81 16.29 23.12
C GLY A 337 4.12 16.43 21.62
N GLY A 338 3.11 16.80 20.82
CA GLY A 338 3.28 17.11 19.39
C GLY A 338 3.24 15.90 18.46
N TRP A 339 2.95 14.69 18.95
CA TRP A 339 2.93 13.47 18.14
C TRP A 339 1.69 13.34 17.23
N ASN A 340 0.79 14.32 17.24
CA ASN A 340 -0.39 14.38 16.37
C ASN A 340 -0.04 14.72 14.92
N VAL A 341 1.21 15.09 14.62
CA VAL A 341 1.72 15.27 13.25
C VAL A 341 2.14 13.95 12.59
N MET A 342 2.08 12.84 13.32
CA MET A 342 2.36 11.50 12.79
C MET A 342 1.06 10.78 12.43
N GLY A 343 0.99 10.18 11.25
CA GLY A 343 -0.10 9.32 10.82
C GLY A 343 -0.07 7.95 11.49
N SER A 344 1.08 7.28 11.47
CA SER A 344 1.27 5.94 12.02
C SER A 344 2.59 5.79 12.78
N PHE A 345 2.66 4.74 13.60
CA PHE A 345 3.84 4.30 14.32
C PHE A 345 4.18 2.86 13.89
N LEU A 346 5.47 2.59 13.74
CA LEU A 346 6.04 1.30 13.39
C LEU A 346 6.94 0.85 14.53
N ALA A 347 6.56 -0.27 15.13
CA ALA A 347 7.18 -0.84 16.33
C ALA A 347 8.35 -1.77 15.95
N VAL A 348 9.35 -1.21 15.25
CA VAL A 348 10.32 -1.97 14.44
C VAL A 348 11.41 -2.71 15.21
N GLY A 349 11.50 -2.57 16.53
CA GLY A 349 12.61 -3.09 17.33
C GLY A 349 13.87 -2.23 17.17
N ASP A 350 15.06 -2.84 17.30
CA ASP A 350 16.35 -2.16 17.15
C ASP A 350 16.67 -1.91 15.68
N HIS A 351 16.36 -0.69 15.22
CA HIS A 351 16.47 -0.30 13.83
C HIS A 351 17.89 0.15 13.48
N ASN A 352 18.54 0.87 14.39
CA ASN A 352 19.85 1.46 14.17
C ASN A 352 21.02 0.56 14.61
N GLY A 353 20.73 -0.61 15.18
CA GLY A 353 21.71 -1.61 15.58
C GLY A 353 22.47 -1.26 16.87
N ASP A 354 21.96 -0.33 17.69
CA ASP A 354 22.60 0.10 18.93
C ASP A 354 22.30 -0.81 20.14
N GLY A 355 21.44 -1.82 19.94
CA GLY A 355 21.02 -2.78 20.95
C GLY A 355 19.80 -2.34 21.76
N ARG A 356 19.10 -1.27 21.37
CA ARG A 356 17.89 -0.77 22.02
C ARG A 356 16.75 -0.69 21.01
N ASN A 357 15.52 -0.86 21.50
CA ASN A 357 14.36 -0.76 20.64
C ASN A 357 14.06 0.69 20.28
N ASP A 358 13.80 0.92 19.00
CA ASP A 358 13.52 2.22 18.39
C ASP A 358 12.03 2.36 18.04
N LEU A 359 11.67 3.56 17.57
CA LEU A 359 10.36 3.83 16.99
C LEU A 359 10.53 4.48 15.62
N SER A 360 9.84 3.96 14.63
CA SER A 360 9.65 4.65 13.35
C SER A 360 8.24 5.23 13.29
N ALA A 361 8.09 6.40 12.66
CA ALA A 361 6.79 7.05 12.49
C ALA A 361 6.65 7.61 11.08
N ILE A 362 5.43 7.61 10.55
CA ILE A 362 5.13 8.21 9.24
C ILE A 362 4.37 9.50 9.47
N THR A 363 4.78 10.57 8.79
CA THR A 363 4.15 11.89 8.91
C THR A 363 2.74 11.92 8.32
N ASN A 364 1.90 12.81 8.82
CA ASN A 364 0.63 13.19 8.20
C ASN A 364 0.69 14.61 7.64
N SER A 365 -0.40 15.07 7.03
CA SER A 365 -0.50 16.38 6.36
C SER A 365 -0.19 17.59 7.25
N SER A 366 -0.18 17.44 8.58
CA SER A 366 0.14 18.51 9.52
C SER A 366 1.63 18.61 9.86
N PHE A 367 2.47 17.68 9.39
CA PHE A 367 3.90 17.70 9.66
C PHE A 367 4.60 18.81 8.89
N VAL A 368 5.46 19.55 9.60
CA VAL A 368 6.28 20.62 9.03
C VAL A 368 7.65 20.58 9.68
N SER A 369 8.68 20.49 8.84
CA SER A 369 10.09 20.63 9.19
C SER A 369 10.81 21.53 8.18
N ALA A 370 12.12 21.68 8.32
CA ALA A 370 12.94 22.37 7.32
C ALA A 370 13.06 21.55 6.02
N GLU A 371 13.00 20.22 6.12
CA GLU A 371 13.31 19.27 5.04
C GLU A 371 12.05 18.71 4.37
N HIS A 372 10.95 18.54 5.12
CA HIS A 372 9.70 17.98 4.62
C HIS A 372 8.46 18.72 5.13
N ARG A 373 7.41 18.77 4.29
CA ARG A 373 6.07 19.25 4.64
C ARG A 373 5.03 18.24 4.15
N GLY A 374 4.12 17.86 5.04
CA GLY A 374 3.00 16.98 4.72
C GLY A 374 3.24 15.52 5.07
N ASP A 375 2.41 14.66 4.49
CA ASP A 375 2.36 13.23 4.77
C ASP A 375 3.46 12.44 4.05
N GLY A 376 3.64 11.19 4.46
CA GLY A 376 4.44 10.21 3.72
C GLY A 376 5.94 10.26 3.92
N ALA A 377 6.46 11.03 4.89
CA ALA A 377 7.86 10.91 5.30
C ALA A 377 8.02 9.95 6.48
N LEU A 378 9.10 9.19 6.45
CA LEU A 378 9.56 8.35 7.56
C LEU A 378 10.45 9.19 8.49
N VAL A 379 10.11 9.17 9.77
CA VAL A 379 10.91 9.76 10.85
C VAL A 379 11.30 8.67 11.84
N GLN A 380 12.59 8.55 12.12
CA GLN A 380 13.14 7.58 13.05
C GLN A 380 13.48 8.20 14.40
N TYR A 381 13.21 7.45 15.46
CA TYR A 381 13.41 7.86 16.83
C TYR A 381 14.23 6.80 17.55
N ALA A 382 15.52 7.09 17.75
CA ALA A 382 16.42 6.21 18.46
C ALA A 382 16.01 6.05 19.94
N GLY A 383 15.88 4.82 20.42
CA GLY A 383 15.57 4.49 21.79
C GLY A 383 16.70 4.84 22.74
N THR A 384 16.38 5.39 23.91
CA THR A 384 17.40 5.69 24.94
C THR A 384 17.62 4.53 25.91
N GLY A 385 16.76 3.51 25.88
CA GLY A 385 16.73 2.44 26.88
C GLY A 385 16.21 2.90 28.24
N THR A 386 15.47 4.00 28.29
CA THR A 386 14.90 4.57 29.53
C THR A 386 13.42 4.93 29.38
N GLY A 387 12.74 4.36 28.38
CA GLY A 387 11.35 4.65 28.03
C GLY A 387 11.18 5.98 27.28
N LYS A 388 12.24 6.49 26.64
CA LYS A 388 12.26 7.72 25.86
C LYS A 388 13.02 7.53 24.55
N PHE A 389 12.94 8.56 23.70
CA PHE A 389 13.63 8.62 22.42
C PHE A 389 14.55 9.83 22.33
N GLY A 390 15.57 9.73 21.48
CA GLY A 390 16.32 10.86 20.97
C GLY A 390 15.48 11.77 20.06
N ALA A 391 16.13 12.77 19.46
CA ALA A 391 15.49 13.59 18.44
C ALA A 391 15.14 12.73 17.21
N GLY A 392 14.02 13.05 16.58
CA GLY A 392 13.61 12.36 15.35
C GLY A 392 14.48 12.78 14.16
N SER A 393 14.96 11.82 13.37
CA SER A 393 15.64 12.04 12.09
C SER A 393 14.68 11.75 10.94
N LEU A 394 14.62 12.64 9.95
CA LEU A 394 13.91 12.39 8.70
C LEU A 394 14.78 11.51 7.81
N GLU A 395 14.22 10.43 7.26
CA GLU A 395 15.01 9.44 6.50
C GLU A 395 14.67 9.43 5.02
N THR A 396 13.39 9.34 4.68
CA THR A 396 12.90 9.22 3.29
C THR A 396 11.46 9.71 3.21
N ASP A 397 11.01 10.14 2.03
CA ASP A 397 9.66 10.64 1.75
C ASP A 397 8.83 9.66 0.91
N THR A 398 9.24 8.40 0.81
CA THR A 398 8.63 7.39 -0.07
C THR A 398 7.41 6.66 0.53
N TRP A 399 6.93 7.06 1.70
CA TRP A 399 5.95 6.32 2.52
C TRP A 399 4.49 6.76 2.33
N TRP A 400 4.22 7.65 1.37
CA TRP A 400 2.87 8.12 1.05
C TRP A 400 1.98 7.02 0.44
N ASN A 401 0.66 7.15 0.62
CA ASN A 401 -0.35 6.21 0.13
C ASN A 401 -0.21 4.74 0.58
N LEU A 402 0.51 4.48 1.67
CA LEU A 402 0.66 3.15 2.25
C LEU A 402 -0.01 3.05 3.62
N THR A 403 -0.46 1.86 4.00
CA THR A 403 -0.77 1.51 5.39
C THR A 403 0.30 0.56 5.89
N THR A 404 0.95 0.85 7.00
CA THR A 404 2.14 0.14 7.47
C THR A 404 1.93 -0.40 8.87
N PHE A 405 2.62 -1.51 9.19
CA PHE A 405 2.31 -2.36 10.33
C PHE A 405 3.54 -2.97 10.98
#